data_AF-A0A850KCX2-F1
#
_entry.id   AF-A0A850KCX2-F1
#
_cell.length_a   1.000
_cell.length_b   1.000
_cell.length_c   1.000
_cell.angle_alpha   90.00
_cell.angle_beta   90.00
_cell.angle_gamma   90.00
#
_symmetry.space_group_name_H-M   'P 1'
#
loop_
_entity.id
_entity.type
_entity.pdbx_description
1 polymer ?
#
loop_
_entity_poly.entity_id
_entity_poly.type
_entity_poly.pdbx_seq_one_letter_code
_entity_poly.pdbx_strand_id
1 'polypeptide(L)' 'VANGFGFSIANVRFAHEYSPDGKKLFFIPIKDNVKTLRMGLIKLKSVRTTSTVQAFINHCTTLIGGKQINTLKDYVSCI' A
#
# COMPACT_ATOMS: atom_id res chain seq x y z
N VAL A 1 3.54 0.34 -18.72
CA VAL A 1 3.76 1.69 -18.15
C VAL A 1 5.13 2.22 -18.54
N ALA A 2 6.25 1.75 -17.97
CA ALA A 2 7.58 2.29 -18.28
C ALA A 2 8.01 2.16 -19.75
N ASN A 3 7.47 1.18 -20.48
CA ASN A 3 7.67 1.02 -21.94
C ASN A 3 6.87 2.01 -22.80
N GLY A 4 6.10 2.93 -22.21
CA GLY A 4 5.36 3.96 -22.96
C GLY A 4 4.01 3.52 -23.55
N PHE A 5 3.57 2.28 -23.35
CA PHE A 5 2.28 1.80 -23.88
C PHE A 5 1.03 2.35 -23.17
N GLY A 6 1.19 3.17 -22.13
CA GLY A 6 0.07 3.75 -21.38
C GLY A 6 0.36 3.93 -19.89
N PHE A 7 -0.68 4.22 -19.12
CA PHE A 7 -0.65 4.45 -17.68
C PHE A 7 -1.39 3.36 -16.90
N SER A 8 -1.19 3.32 -15.59
CA SER A 8 -1.92 2.43 -14.67
C SER A 8 -2.25 3.18 -13.40
N ILE A 9 -3.36 2.80 -12.77
CA ILE A 9 -3.76 3.29 -11.45
C ILE A 9 -3.40 2.20 -10.44
N ALA A 10 -2.61 2.57 -9.44
CA ALA A 10 -2.19 1.67 -8.39
C ALA A 10 -2.69 2.16 -7.03
N ASN A 11 -3.34 1.27 -6.28
CA ASN A 11 -3.78 1.53 -4.91
C ASN A 11 -2.70 1.18 -3.86
N VAL A 12 -1.45 1.13 -4.31
CA VAL A 12 -0.26 0.82 -3.50
C VAL A 12 0.82 1.85 -3.82
N ARG A 13 1.69 2.11 -2.85
CA ARG A 13 2.92 2.86 -3.09
C ARG A 13 4.04 1.88 -3.39
N PHE A 14 4.77 2.14 -4.46
CA PHE A 14 5.97 1.39 -4.79
C PHE A 14 7.16 1.96 -4.02
N ALA A 15 8.07 1.08 -3.61
CA ALA A 15 9.29 1.48 -2.89
C ALA A 15 10.35 2.09 -3.83
N HIS A 16 10.22 1.88 -5.14
CA HIS A 16 11.21 2.28 -6.14
C HIS A 16 10.55 3.02 -7.31
N GLU A 17 11.31 3.97 -7.86
CA GLU A 17 10.92 4.79 -9.02
C GLU A 17 11.34 4.19 -10.36
N TYR A 18 11.83 2.95 -10.34
CA TYR A 18 12.28 2.24 -11.52
C TYR A 18 11.50 0.94 -11.67
N SER A 19 11.13 0.62 -12.91
CA SER A 19 10.65 -0.70 -13.25
C SER A 19 11.78 -1.73 -13.13
N PRO A 20 11.46 -3.04 -13.09
CA PRO A 20 12.47 -4.10 -12.97
C PRO A 20 13.54 -4.10 -14.08
N ASP A 21 13.23 -3.53 -15.25
CA ASP A 21 14.15 -3.33 -16.37
C ASP A 21 14.92 -2.00 -16.32
N GLY A 22 14.86 -1.28 -15.18
CA GLY A 22 15.61 -0.06 -14.91
C GLY A 22 15.03 1.21 -15.53
N LYS A 23 13.82 1.18 -16.09
CA LYS A 23 13.19 2.36 -16.69
C LYS A 23 12.46 3.19 -15.65
N LYS A 24 12.53 4.52 -15.76
CA LYS A 24 11.92 5.43 -14.78
C LYS A 24 10.39 5.37 -14.85
N LEU A 25 9.75 5.37 -13.69
CA LEU A 25 8.31 5.49 -13.49
C LEU A 25 7.99 6.82 -12.81
N PHE A 26 6.84 7.40 -13.16
CA PHE A 26 6.32 8.60 -12.50
C PHE A 26 5.02 8.27 -11.79
N PHE A 27 4.93 8.61 -10.50
CA PHE A 27 3.76 8.36 -9.67
C PHE A 27 3.04 9.67 -9.36
N ILE A 28 1.89 9.88 -10.00
CA ILE A 28 1.11 11.11 -9.88
C ILE A 28 -0.06 10.86 -8.91
N PRO A 29 -0.17 11.60 -7.79
CA PRO A 29 -1.30 11.47 -6.89
C PRO A 29 -2.58 11.99 -7.56
N ILE A 30 -3.68 11.25 -7.41
CA ILE A 30 -5.01 11.70 -7.85
C ILE A 30 -5.49 12.74 -6.84
N LYS A 31 -5.76 13.97 -7.29
CA LYS A 31 -5.99 15.15 -6.42
C LYS A 31 -7.39 15.24 -5.81
N ASP A 32 -8.36 14.48 -6.33
CA ASP A 32 -9.74 14.51 -5.86
C ASP A 32 -9.95 13.68 -4.58
N ASN A 33 -11.13 13.81 -3.95
CA ASN A 33 -11.53 13.00 -2.80
C ASN A 33 -11.85 11.55 -3.20
N VAL A 34 -10.83 10.84 -3.67
CA VAL A 34 -10.95 9.44 -4.10
C VAL A 34 -11.16 8.58 -2.86
N LYS A 35 -12.20 7.73 -2.89
CA LYS A 35 -12.47 6.80 -1.79
C LYS A 35 -11.28 5.88 -1.58
N THR A 36 -10.62 6.00 -0.43
CA THR A 36 -9.52 5.10 -0.05
C THR A 36 -10.00 3.66 0.04
N LEU A 37 -9.30 2.74 -0.63
CA LEU A 37 -9.51 1.32 -0.42
C LEU A 37 -9.04 0.92 0.99
N ARG A 38 -9.94 0.31 1.77
CA ARG A 38 -9.62 -0.19 3.11
C ARG A 38 -9.27 -1.68 3.00
N MET A 39 -8.01 -2.02 3.29
CA MET A 39 -7.63 -3.42 3.48
C MET A 39 -8.17 -3.92 4.82
N GLY A 40 -8.57 -5.19 4.86
CA GLY A 40 -9.14 -5.81 6.05
C GLY A 40 -8.85 -7.31 6.12
N LEU A 41 -9.04 -7.88 7.30
CA LEU A 41 -8.95 -9.32 7.55
C LEU A 41 -10.36 -9.91 7.60
N ILE A 42 -10.55 -11.08 7.01
CA ILE A 42 -11.82 -11.82 7.03
C ILE A 42 -11.64 -13.08 7.88
N LYS A 43 -12.56 -13.32 8.81
CA LYS A 43 -12.58 -14.52 9.66
C LYS A 43 -13.99 -15.10 9.75
N LEU A 44 -14.11 -16.41 9.94
CA LEU A 44 -15.39 -17.07 10.18
C LEU A 44 -16.00 -16.58 11.50
N LYS A 45 -17.27 -16.17 11.47
CA LYS A 45 -17.99 -15.61 12.62
C LYS A 45 -18.19 -16.64 13.74
N SER A 46 -18.38 -17.91 13.38
CA SER A 46 -18.80 -18.98 14.31
C SER A 46 -17.67 -19.84 14.87
N VAL A 47 -16.41 -19.53 14.56
CA VAL A 47 -15.27 -20.30 15.07
C VAL A 47 -14.63 -19.54 16.23
N ARG A 48 -14.47 -20.22 17.38
CA ARG A 48 -13.74 -19.65 18.52
C ARG A 48 -12.36 -19.24 18.04
N THR A 49 -12.03 -17.96 18.20
CA THR A 49 -10.74 -17.44 17.78
C THR A 49 -9.66 -18.03 18.70
N THR A 50 -8.71 -18.77 18.13
CA THR A 50 -7.57 -19.28 18.88
C THR A 50 -6.64 -18.13 19.29
N SER A 51 -5.81 -18.34 20.31
CA SER A 51 -4.81 -17.34 20.73
C SER A 51 -3.89 -16.94 19.58
N THR A 52 -3.50 -17.89 18.72
CA THR A 52 -2.68 -17.65 17.53
C THR A 52 -3.37 -16.73 16.52
N VAL A 53 -4.66 -16.96 16.22
CA VAL A 53 -5.40 -16.11 15.28
C VAL A 53 -5.56 -14.69 15.84
N GLN A 54 -5.82 -14.55 17.14
CA GLN A 54 -5.89 -13.24 17.78
C GLN A 54 -4.55 -12.50 17.74
N ALA A 55 -3.45 -13.21 18.01
CA ALA A 55 -2.10 -12.66 17.92
C ALA A 55 -1.78 -12.19 16.50
N PHE A 56 -2.15 -12.97 15.47
CA PHE A 56 -2.00 -12.60 14.07
C PHE A 56 -2.78 -11.33 13.71
N ILE A 57 -4.07 -11.25 14.10
CA ILE A 57 -4.90 -10.06 13.88
C ILE A 57 -4.24 -8.83 14.51
N ASN A 58 -3.84 -8.93 15.78
CA ASN A 58 -3.19 -7.84 16.51
C ASN A 58 -1.90 -7.40 15.84
N HIS A 59 -1.09 -8.35 15.37
CA HIS A 59 0.16 -8.07 14.67
C HIS A 59 -0.07 -7.30 13.37
N CYS A 60 -0.97 -7.78 12.51
CA CYS A 60 -1.32 -7.10 11.26
C CYS A 60 -1.91 -5.72 11.49
N THR A 61 -2.83 -5.56 12.46
CA THR A 61 -3.41 -4.24 12.76
C THR A 61 -2.37 -3.25 13.29
N THR A 62 -1.38 -3.73 14.03
CA THR A 62 -0.28 -2.90 14.55
C THR A 62 0.66 -2.49 13.42
N LEU A 63 1.07 -3.43 12.56
CA LEU A 63 1.97 -3.15 11.44
C LEU A 63 1.36 -2.22 10.38
N ILE A 64 0.07 -2.37 10.09
CA ILE A 64 -0.61 -1.58 9.05
C ILE A 64 -1.18 -0.26 9.63
N GLY A 65 -1.65 -0.27 10.87
CA GLY A 65 -2.21 0.90 11.55
C GLY A 65 -1.16 1.84 12.16
N GLY A 66 0.03 1.32 12.48
CA GLY A 66 1.18 2.06 12.98
C GLY A 66 2.16 2.38 11.85
N LYS A 67 2.07 3.59 11.31
CA LYS A 67 3.01 4.18 10.34
C LYS A 67 4.49 3.83 10.65
N GLN A 68 5.08 2.91 9.90
CA GLN A 68 6.49 2.95 9.47
C GLN A 68 6.62 2.29 8.10
N ILE A 69 6.23 3.04 7.07
CA ILE A 69 6.85 2.90 5.75
C ILE A 69 7.69 4.16 5.60
N ASN A 70 9.00 4.04 5.84
CA ASN A 70 9.95 5.15 5.96
C ASN A 70 10.20 5.96 4.67
N THR A 71 9.41 5.73 3.62
CA THR A 71 9.55 6.37 2.29
C THR A 71 8.71 7.66 2.15
N LEU A 72 8.05 8.13 3.21
CA LEU A 72 7.15 9.30 3.15
C LEU A 72 7.87 10.67 3.07
N LYS A 73 9.20 10.73 3.09
CA LYS A 73 9.95 11.99 3.09
C LYS A 73 10.32 12.53 1.70
N ASP A 74 10.31 11.71 0.66
CA ASP A 74 11.01 12.08 -0.59
C ASP A 74 10.11 12.70 -1.67
N TYR A 75 8.78 12.71 -1.49
CA TYR A 75 7.85 13.13 -2.55
C TYR A 75 7.37 14.59 -2.48
N VAL A 76 7.70 15.34 -1.42
CA VAL A 76 7.38 16.78 -1.34
C VAL A 76 8.50 17.64 -1.97
N SER A 77 9.62 17.03 -2.35
CA SER A 77 10.77 17.71 -2.96
C SER A 77 10.73 17.79 -4.50
N CYS A 78 9.70 17.22 -5.14
CA CYS A 78 9.59 17.16 -6.61
C CYS A 78 8.36 17.90 -7.14
N ILE A 79 7.88 18.91 -6.41
CA ILE A 79 6.93 19.92 -6.88
C ILE A 79 7.59 21.28 -6.74
#